data_AF-A0AAU7VHE0-F1
#
_entry.id   AF-A0AAU7VHE0-F1
#
_cell.length_a   1.000
_cell.length_b   1.000
_cell.length_c   1.000
_cell.angle_alpha   90.00
_cell.angle_beta   90.00
_cell.angle_gamma   90.00
#
_symmetry.space_group_name_H-M   'P 1'
#
loop_
_entity.id
_entity.type
_entity.pdbx_description
1 polymer ?
#
loop_
_entity_poly.entity_id
_entity_poly.type
_entity_poly.pdbx_seq_one_letter_code
_entity_poly.pdbx_strand_id
1 'polypeptide(L)' 'MIDQVIDCFGEGVKITPIDKNYFRVHVNSSINSMKFWLLQYITAIDEIYPEKLNSIIVKYLEDALKRNRR' A
#
# COMPACT_ATOMS: atom_id res chain seq x y z
N MET A 1 1.07 -2.00 -12.41
CA MET A 1 0.58 -1.62 -11.06
C MET A 1 -0.91 -1.32 -11.09
N ILE A 2 -1.39 -0.43 -11.98
CA ILE A 2 -2.83 -0.13 -12.10
C ILE A 2 -3.67 -1.40 -12.33
N ASP A 3 -3.23 -2.30 -13.22
CA ASP A 3 -3.96 -3.57 -13.45
C ASP A 3 -4.08 -4.41 -12.17
N GLN A 4 -2.99 -4.51 -11.39
CA GLN A 4 -3.00 -5.23 -10.10
C GLN A 4 -3.97 -4.62 -9.09
N VAL A 5 -4.09 -3.29 -9.07
CA VAL A 5 -5.05 -2.59 -8.22
C VAL A 5 -6.48 -2.91 -8.67
N ILE A 6 -6.76 -2.87 -9.98
CA ILE A 6 -8.08 -3.19 -10.53
C ILE A 6 -8.45 -4.64 -10.26
N ASP A 7 -7.53 -5.59 -10.50
CA ASP A 7 -7.75 -7.01 -10.28
C ASP A 7 -8.03 -7.34 -8.81
N CYS A 8 -7.39 -6.62 -7.87
CA CYS A 8 -7.52 -6.89 -6.43
C CYS A 8 -8.75 -6.23 -5.78
N PHE A 9 -9.17 -5.06 -6.26
CA PHE A 9 -10.16 -4.23 -5.56
C PHE A 9 -11.42 -3.93 -6.40
N GLY A 10 -11.41 -4.28 -7.68
CA GLY A 10 -12.58 -4.21 -8.57
C GLY A 10 -13.11 -2.79 -8.79
N GLU A 11 -14.44 -2.69 -8.92
CA GLU A 11 -15.13 -1.46 -9.34
C GLU A 11 -15.13 -0.34 -8.28
N GLY A 12 -14.68 -0.61 -7.05
CA GLY A 12 -14.63 0.36 -5.95
C GLY A 12 -13.36 1.23 -5.90
N VAL A 13 -12.47 1.11 -6.89
CA VAL A 13 -11.19 1.83 -6.92
C VAL A 13 -11.34 3.18 -7.61
N LYS A 14 -10.84 4.23 -6.96
CA LYS A 14 -10.64 5.53 -7.62
C LYS A 14 -9.16 5.76 -7.88
N ILE A 15 -8.77 5.82 -9.15
CA ILE A 15 -7.41 6.12 -9.60
C ILE A 15 -7.39 7.54 -10.14
N THR A 16 -6.51 8.38 -9.61
CA THR A 16 -6.35 9.78 -10.04
C THR A 16 -4.89 10.01 -10.43
N PRO A 17 -4.57 10.34 -11.69
CA PRO A 17 -3.20 10.65 -12.07
C PRO A 17 -2.74 11.92 -11.34
N ILE A 18 -1.50 11.92 -10.87
CA ILE A 18 -0.84 13.11 -10.30
C ILE A 18 0.04 13.73 -11.38
N ASP A 19 0.89 12.92 -12.03
CA ASP A 19 1.72 13.31 -13.16
C ASP A 19 2.02 12.10 -14.08
N LYS A 20 3.08 12.18 -14.90
CA LYS A 20 3.47 11.10 -15.83
C LYS A 20 3.95 9.82 -15.13
N ASN A 21 4.45 9.94 -13.91
CA ASN A 21 5.08 8.85 -13.17
C ASN A 21 4.24 8.41 -11.96
N TYR A 22 3.41 9.29 -11.41
CA TYR A 22 2.67 9.06 -10.17
C TYR A 22 1.16 9.11 -10.36
N PHE A 23 0.47 8.25 -9.60
CA PHE A 23 -0.97 8.23 -9.49
C PHE A 23 -1.39 7.96 -8.05
N ARG A 24 -2.52 8.52 -7.66
CA ARG A 24 -3.16 8.25 -6.37
C ARG A 24 -4.24 7.19 -6.53
N VAL A 25 -4.26 6.25 -5.60
CA VAL A 25 -5.31 5.23 -5.51
C VAL A 25 -6.09 5.43 -4.21
N HIS A 26 -7.41 5.49 -4.31
CA HIS A 26 -8.30 5.29 -3.18
C HIS A 26 -9.03 3.97 -3.35
N VAL A 27 -8.94 3.13 -2.31
CA VAL A 27 -9.63 1.84 -2.23
C VAL A 27 -10.46 1.79 -0.95
N ASN A 28 -11.62 1.13 -1.03
CA ASN A 28 -12.42 0.84 0.16
C ASN A 28 -12.14 -0.60 0.60
N SER A 29 -11.33 -0.77 1.63
CA SER A 29 -10.99 -2.08 2.16
C SER A 29 -10.61 -1.99 3.63
N SER A 30 -10.60 -3.14 4.31
CA SER A 30 -10.23 -3.19 5.73
C SER A 30 -8.74 -2.92 5.91
N ILE A 31 -8.38 -2.22 7.00
CA ILE A 31 -6.97 -2.00 7.38
C ILE A 31 -6.23 -3.34 7.49
N ASN A 32 -6.88 -4.42 7.93
CA ASN A 32 -6.25 -5.73 8.05
C ASN A 32 -5.89 -6.35 6.69
N SER A 33 -6.79 -6.27 5.71
CA SER A 33 -6.55 -6.75 4.35
C SER A 33 -5.47 -5.92 3.66
N MET A 34 -5.54 -4.59 3.80
CA MET A 34 -4.62 -3.66 3.15
C MET A 34 -3.16 -3.84 3.58
N LYS A 35 -2.90 -4.24 4.84
CA LYS A 35 -1.52 -4.43 5.31
C LYS A 35 -0.73 -5.41 4.44
N PHE A 36 -1.33 -6.56 4.14
CA PHE A 36 -0.65 -7.61 3.40
C PHE A 36 -0.49 -7.25 1.93
N TRP A 37 -1.50 -6.61 1.35
CA TRP A 37 -1.42 -6.12 -0.02
C TRP A 37 -0.33 -5.05 -0.17
N LEU A 38 -0.28 -4.05 0.71
CA LEU A 38 0.74 -2.99 0.68
C LEU A 38 2.16 -3.56 0.80
N LEU A 39 2.38 -4.56 1.67
CA LEU A 39 3.70 -5.17 1.83
C LEU A 39 4.22 -5.84 0.55
N GLN A 40 3.35 -6.40 -0.29
CA GLN A 40 3.76 -7.00 -1.57
C GLN A 40 4.32 -5.97 -2.55
N TYR A 41 3.85 -4.73 -2.44
CA TYR A 41 4.14 -3.65 -3.38
C TYR A 41 4.88 -2.47 -2.74
N ILE A 42 5.41 -2.65 -1.52
CA ILE A 42 5.88 -1.55 -0.66
C ILE A 42 7.00 -0.72 -1.28
N THR A 43 7.81 -1.32 -2.16
CA THR A 43 8.91 -0.64 -2.86
C THR A 43 8.44 0.29 -3.98
N ALA A 44 7.16 0.21 -4.37
CA ALA A 44 6.53 1.02 -5.41
C ALA A 44 5.43 1.94 -4.85
N ILE A 45 5.38 2.11 -3.52
CA ILE A 45 4.38 2.93 -2.82
C ILE A 45 5.12 4.02 -2.05
N ASP A 46 4.88 5.28 -2.43
CA ASP A 46 5.53 6.44 -1.81
C ASP A 46 4.75 7.00 -0.62
N GLU A 47 3.41 6.85 -0.61
CA GLU A 47 2.53 7.42 0.42
C GLU A 47 1.44 6.43 0.83
N ILE A 48 1.15 6.34 2.13
CA ILE A 48 0.12 5.47 2.70
C ILE A 48 -0.80 6.29 3.62
N TYR A 49 -2.09 6.28 3.33
CA TYR A 49 -3.15 6.86 4.17
C TYR A 49 -4.27 5.84 4.39
N PRO A 50 -4.93 5.76 5.57
CA PRO A 50 -4.79 6.62 6.75
C PRO A 50 -3.51 6.39 7.56
N GLU A 51 -3.14 7.36 8.40
CA GLU A 51 -1.93 7.32 9.26
C GLU A 51 -1.84 6.02 10.07
N LYS A 52 -2.97 5.53 10.60
CA LYS A 52 -3.03 4.25 11.31
C LYS A 52 -2.51 3.07 10.48
N LEU A 53 -2.77 3.04 9.17
CA LEU A 53 -2.28 1.99 8.29
C LEU A 53 -0.77 2.17 8.04
N ASN A 54 -0.32 3.40 7.81
CA ASN A 54 1.09 3.73 7.67
C ASN A 54 1.91 3.27 8.88
N SER A 55 1.50 3.62 10.11
CA SER A 55 2.23 3.24 11.32
C SER A 55 2.36 1.72 11.49
N ILE A 56 1.35 0.95 11.09
CA ILE A 56 1.40 -0.51 11.15
C ILE A 56 2.43 -1.07 10.16
N ILE A 57 2.48 -0.52 8.94
CA ILE A 57 3.43 -0.97 7.91
C ILE A 57 4.86 -0.63 8.31
N VAL A 58 5.11 0.60 8.79
CA VAL A 58 6.42 1.00 9.31
C VAL A 58 6.89 0.04 10.40
N LYS A 59 6.03 -0.26 11.39
CA LYS A 59 6.36 -1.22 12.44
C LYS A 59 6.70 -2.61 11.91
N TYR A 60 5.94 -3.12 10.94
CA TYR A 60 6.23 -4.44 10.33
C TYR A 60 7.59 -4.47 9.63
N LEU A 61 7.94 -3.41 8.92
CA LEU A 61 9.24 -3.28 8.24
C LEU A 61 10.39 -3.17 9.25
N GLU A 62 10.25 -2.36 10.29
CA GLU A 62 11.24 -2.23 11.37
C GLU A 62 11.45 -3.55 12.11
N ASP A 63 10.36 -4.23 12.48
CA ASP A 63 10.40 -5.54 13.15
C ASP A 63 11.08 -6.59 12.27
N ALA A 64 10.79 -6.60 10.97
CA ALA A 64 11.44 -7.50 10.01
C ALA A 64 12.93 -7.17 9.88
N LEU A 65 13.29 -5.90 9.79
CA LEU A 65 14.68 -5.45 9.69
C LEU A 65 15.47 -5.83 10.94
N LYS A 66 14.90 -5.62 12.14
CA LYS A 66 15.52 -5.98 13.41
C LYS A 66 15.83 -7.48 13.53
N ARG A 67 14.94 -8.34 13.02
CA ARG A 67 15.15 -9.81 13.05
C ARG A 67 16.17 -10.30 12.02
N ASN A 68 16.32 -9.60 10.90
CA ASN A 68 17.13 -10.06 9.77
C ASN A 68 18.48 -9.34 9.62
N ARG A 69 18.72 -8.27 10.37
CA ARG A 69 20.06 -7.70 10.54
C ARG A 69 20.88 -8.64 11.42
N ARG A 70 21.62 -9.52 10.75
CA ARG A 70 22.72 -10.30 11.34
C ARG A 70 23.97 -9.45 11.43
#